data_AF-A0A058ZPN5-F1
#
_entry.id   AF-A0A058ZPN5-F1
#
_cell.length_a   1.000
_cell.length_b   1.000
_cell.length_c   1.000
_cell.angle_alpha   90.00
_cell.angle_beta   90.00
_cell.angle_gamma   90.00
#
_symmetry.space_group_name_H-M   'P 1'
#
loop_
_entity.id
_entity.type
_entity.pdbx_description
1 polymer ?
#
loop_
_entity_poly.entity_id
_entity_poly.type
_entity_poly.pdbx_seq_one_letter_code
_entity_poly.pdbx_strand_id
1 'polypeptide(L)'
;MLQGFDTPTRPENGPPRLAQLRAAMAQEGLAGFLVPRADAHQGEYVAAHDERLSWLTGFTGSAGFAAITLQDAGVFIDGRYRVQVKDQVDLDHFAPVPWPETKLADWLREVLPEGGAVGFDPMLHTFDQIDQLLKGLEGSAITLSQTANLVDAIWADQPAPPMGPITPYPETLAGEDHDAKRARIAADLRAAGHSAAVITLPDSIAWLLNVRGSDITRNPVPHCFSVLHDNGHLTLFADPDKMDDELRAHLGPDITLRPPNAFGPGLRSLTGVVRVDRTSAPIWVTGQLNEAGVEMDWGQDPCILPKACKSSAEIAGSIEAHLRDGAAVVEFLCWLEATLPHTPLTEIDVVTELESARAATKRLRDISFETIAGTGPNGAIVHYRVTRDTNRTIQPGDLLLIDSGGQYLDGTTDITRTIAVGDVGAEEKECFTLVLRGMIAISRAQWPRGAAGRDLDALARAPLWATGRDYDHGTGHGVGAYLSVHEGPQRLSRISNVALREGMILSNEPGYYREGAFGIRIENLIVVQPADEGIDKRDMLSFRTLTFVPIDRRLIDVGMLSNDERDWLNAYHQKVLEHISPRVSEAARAWLLGACAPI
;
A
#
# COMPACT_ATOMS: atom_id res chain seq x y z
N MET A 1 2.55 15.57 8.08
CA MET A 1 3.96 16.02 8.25
C MET A 1 4.65 15.90 6.90
N LEU A 2 5.72 16.65 6.62
CA LEU A 2 6.49 16.41 5.40
C LEU A 2 7.43 15.20 5.57
N GLN A 3 7.97 14.68 4.49
CA GLN A 3 8.95 13.59 4.51
C GLN A 3 10.29 14.03 5.13
N GLY A 4 10.93 13.11 5.87
CA GLY A 4 12.32 13.24 6.32
C GLY A 4 13.28 12.50 5.38
N PHE A 5 14.56 12.86 5.39
CA PHE A 5 15.57 12.32 4.47
C PHE A 5 16.75 11.63 5.18
N ASP A 6 16.59 11.40 6.48
CA ASP A 6 17.62 10.76 7.28
C ASP A 6 17.59 9.24 7.07
N THR A 7 18.76 8.63 6.95
CA THR A 7 18.91 7.19 6.78
C THR A 7 18.48 6.47 8.06
N PRO A 8 17.36 5.70 8.07
CA PRO A 8 16.75 5.20 9.31
C PRO A 8 17.56 4.06 9.95
N THR A 9 18.34 3.34 9.16
CA THR A 9 19.19 2.23 9.61
C THR A 9 20.34 2.04 8.64
N ARG A 10 21.40 1.38 9.09
CA ARG A 10 22.61 1.15 8.30
C ARG A 10 23.03 -0.32 8.35
N PRO A 11 23.66 -0.86 7.29
CA PRO A 11 24.09 -2.25 7.24
C PRO A 11 24.91 -2.68 8.48
N GLU A 12 25.83 -1.82 8.96
CA GLU A 12 26.71 -2.14 10.09
C GLU A 12 25.98 -2.36 11.43
N ASN A 13 24.72 -1.95 11.54
CA ASN A 13 23.92 -2.18 12.75
C ASN A 13 23.38 -3.61 12.83
N GLY A 14 23.26 -4.31 11.70
CA GLY A 14 22.68 -5.65 11.62
C GLY A 14 23.49 -6.73 12.34
N PRO A 15 24.80 -6.90 12.06
CA PRO A 15 25.62 -7.94 12.66
C PRO A 15 25.58 -8.04 14.19
N PRO A 16 25.74 -6.95 14.98
CA PRO A 16 25.64 -7.05 16.44
C PRO A 16 24.23 -7.43 16.92
N ARG A 17 23.16 -6.98 16.25
CA ARG A 17 21.77 -7.32 16.57
C ARG A 17 21.47 -8.79 16.27
N LEU A 18 21.96 -9.30 15.15
CA LEU A 18 21.87 -10.71 14.77
C LEU A 18 22.54 -11.62 15.82
N ALA A 19 23.71 -11.25 16.32
CA ALA A 19 24.41 -12.00 17.36
C ALA A 19 23.60 -12.06 18.67
N GLN A 20 22.98 -10.95 19.08
CA GLN A 20 22.11 -10.90 20.26
C GLN A 20 20.86 -11.78 20.08
N LEU A 21 20.23 -11.74 18.90
CA LEU A 21 19.06 -12.56 18.59
C LEU A 21 19.40 -14.06 18.66
N ARG A 22 20.54 -14.47 18.09
CA ARG A 22 21.00 -15.87 18.17
C ARG A 22 21.25 -16.32 19.60
N ALA A 23 21.77 -15.43 20.46
CA ALA A 23 21.94 -15.73 21.88
C ALA A 23 20.59 -15.91 22.59
N ALA A 24 19.59 -15.07 22.30
CA ALA A 24 18.24 -15.21 22.83
C ALA A 24 17.57 -16.51 22.34
N MET A 25 17.70 -16.84 21.05
CA MET A 25 17.22 -18.09 20.47
C MET A 25 17.81 -19.31 21.17
N ALA A 26 19.12 -19.31 21.42
CA ALA A 26 19.80 -20.41 22.10
C ALA A 26 19.33 -20.59 23.55
N GLN A 27 18.98 -19.51 24.24
CA GLN A 27 18.39 -19.57 25.60
C GLN A 27 17.00 -20.22 25.61
N GLU A 28 16.20 -19.95 24.57
CA GLU A 28 14.87 -20.54 24.38
C GLU A 28 14.90 -21.93 23.70
N GLY A 29 16.09 -22.46 23.37
CA GLY A 29 16.24 -23.76 22.71
C GLY A 29 15.73 -23.79 21.26
N LEU A 30 15.69 -22.64 20.59
CA LEU A 30 15.24 -22.52 19.21
C LEU A 30 16.40 -22.71 18.21
N ALA A 31 16.12 -23.44 17.14
CA ALA A 31 17.02 -23.60 15.99
C ALA A 31 16.86 -22.47 14.96
N GLY A 32 15.69 -21.83 14.92
CA GLY A 32 15.42 -20.68 14.06
C GLY A 32 14.38 -19.71 14.63
N PHE A 33 14.27 -18.53 14.04
CA PHE A 33 13.28 -17.51 14.40
C PHE A 33 12.81 -16.74 13.16
N LEU A 34 11.50 -16.49 13.05
CA LEU A 34 10.90 -15.73 11.96
C LEU A 34 10.64 -14.27 12.36
N VAL A 35 11.04 -13.34 11.49
CA VAL A 35 10.85 -11.89 11.69
C VAL A 35 10.13 -11.31 10.47
N PRO A 36 8.80 -11.19 10.50
CA PRO A 36 8.05 -10.60 9.38
C PRO A 36 8.21 -9.08 9.34
N ARG A 37 7.98 -8.49 8.16
CA ARG A 37 7.61 -7.07 8.05
C ARG A 37 6.11 -6.95 8.30
N ALA A 38 5.68 -7.12 9.55
CA ALA A 38 4.28 -7.02 9.94
C ALA A 38 4.14 -6.58 11.39
N ASP A 39 3.00 -5.97 11.69
CA ASP A 39 2.49 -5.76 13.03
C ASP A 39 1.31 -6.71 13.31
N ALA A 40 0.66 -6.54 14.45
CA ALA A 40 -0.51 -7.34 14.84
C ALA A 40 -1.75 -7.12 13.96
N HIS A 41 -1.68 -6.17 13.03
CA HIS A 41 -2.77 -5.77 12.14
C HIS A 41 -2.49 -6.15 10.69
N GLN A 42 -1.35 -6.77 10.39
CA GLN A 42 -0.94 -7.17 9.05
C GLN A 42 -0.95 -5.99 8.05
N GLY A 43 -0.69 -4.78 8.55
CA GLY A 43 -0.64 -3.57 7.74
C GLY A 43 0.57 -3.55 6.81
N GLU A 44 0.43 -2.89 5.65
CA GLU A 44 1.58 -2.65 4.77
C GLU A 44 2.55 -1.62 5.36
N TYR A 45 2.10 -0.70 6.18
CA TYR A 45 2.97 0.21 6.93
C TYR A 45 2.84 -0.14 8.40
N VAL A 46 3.96 -0.20 9.10
CA VAL A 46 4.03 -0.53 10.51
C VAL A 46 4.48 0.70 11.30
N ALA A 47 4.08 0.80 12.56
CA ALA A 47 4.56 1.86 13.44
C ALA A 47 6.06 1.65 13.75
N ALA A 48 6.77 2.71 14.16
CA ALA A 48 8.18 2.61 14.54
C ALA A 48 8.46 1.54 15.62
N HIS A 49 7.50 1.31 16.53
CA HIS A 49 7.54 0.22 17.52
C HIS A 49 7.65 -1.17 16.87
N ASP A 50 7.04 -1.34 15.71
CA ASP A 50 6.88 -2.61 15.01
C ASP A 50 7.86 -2.81 13.84
N GLU A 51 8.81 -1.88 13.62
CA GLU A 51 9.84 -1.93 12.57
C GLU A 51 10.96 -2.97 12.82
N ARG A 52 10.60 -4.14 13.36
CA ARG A 52 11.52 -5.21 13.80
C ARG A 52 12.44 -5.70 12.69
N LEU A 53 11.92 -5.89 11.47
CA LEU A 53 12.73 -6.32 10.32
C LEU A 53 13.80 -5.29 9.95
N SER A 54 13.40 -4.02 9.85
CA SER A 54 14.29 -2.90 9.54
C SER A 54 15.33 -2.71 10.63
N TRP A 55 14.92 -2.74 11.89
CA TRP A 55 15.83 -2.66 13.02
C TRP A 55 16.81 -3.82 13.03
N LEU A 56 16.36 -5.07 12.86
CA LEU A 56 17.25 -6.22 12.92
C LEU A 56 18.26 -6.26 11.75
N THR A 57 17.80 -5.99 10.53
CA THR A 57 18.55 -6.32 9.30
C THR A 57 19.13 -5.11 8.57
N GLY A 58 18.54 -3.93 8.76
CA GLY A 58 18.79 -2.75 7.94
C GLY A 58 17.82 -2.60 6.75
N PHE A 59 17.07 -3.64 6.40
CA PHE A 59 16.17 -3.60 5.24
C PHE A 59 14.87 -2.83 5.52
N THR A 60 14.61 -1.76 4.75
CA THR A 60 13.47 -0.85 4.95
C THR A 60 12.35 -1.02 3.92
N GLY A 61 12.39 -2.06 3.09
CA GLY A 61 11.38 -2.29 2.07
C GLY A 61 9.98 -2.54 2.65
N SER A 62 8.94 -2.21 1.88
CA SER A 62 7.54 -2.40 2.25
C SER A 62 7.02 -3.83 2.03
N ALA A 63 7.88 -4.77 1.64
CA ALA A 63 7.57 -6.19 1.65
C ALA A 63 8.85 -6.99 1.86
N GLY A 64 8.74 -7.99 2.73
CA GLY A 64 9.81 -8.91 3.03
C GLY A 64 9.68 -9.50 4.44
N PHE A 65 10.57 -10.43 4.75
CA PHE A 65 10.69 -11.02 6.08
C PHE A 65 12.08 -11.62 6.21
N ALA A 66 12.52 -11.87 7.44
CA ALA A 66 13.75 -12.59 7.71
C ALA A 66 13.48 -13.93 8.37
N ALA A 67 14.30 -14.92 8.03
CA ALA A 67 14.41 -16.18 8.76
C ALA A 67 15.84 -16.32 9.27
N ILE A 68 15.97 -16.44 10.58
CA ILE A 68 17.25 -16.49 11.27
C ILE A 68 17.46 -17.90 11.81
N THR A 69 18.61 -18.50 11.55
CA THR A 69 19.05 -19.73 12.24
C THR A 69 20.29 -19.41 13.08
N LEU A 70 20.78 -20.40 13.82
CA LEU A 70 22.02 -20.25 14.59
C LEU A 70 23.25 -20.00 13.70
N GLN A 71 23.20 -20.35 12.41
CA GLN A 71 24.33 -20.22 11.48
C GLN A 71 24.03 -19.29 10.29
N ASP A 72 22.79 -19.30 9.79
CA ASP A 72 22.36 -18.58 8.59
C ASP A 72 21.36 -17.47 8.92
N ALA A 73 21.19 -16.53 8.00
CA ALA A 73 20.17 -15.49 8.08
C ALA A 73 19.74 -15.08 6.67
N GLY A 74 18.51 -15.42 6.30
CA GLY A 74 17.92 -15.06 5.01
C GLY A 74 17.00 -13.84 5.13
N VAL A 75 17.12 -12.88 4.21
CA VAL A 75 16.19 -11.74 4.06
C VAL A 75 15.42 -11.93 2.76
N PHE A 76 14.16 -12.33 2.86
CA PHE A 76 13.29 -12.67 1.75
C PHE A 76 12.65 -11.42 1.18
N ILE A 77 12.80 -11.19 -0.12
CA ILE A 77 12.38 -9.97 -0.81
C ILE A 77 11.76 -10.27 -2.17
N ASP A 78 10.80 -9.44 -2.59
CA ASP A 78 10.23 -9.50 -3.94
C ASP A 78 11.03 -8.70 -4.97
N GLY A 79 10.62 -8.78 -6.24
CA GLY A 79 11.29 -8.14 -7.38
C GLY A 79 11.56 -6.65 -7.18
N ARG A 80 10.69 -5.93 -6.46
CA ARG A 80 10.81 -4.48 -6.21
C ARG A 80 12.03 -4.13 -5.36
N TYR A 81 12.53 -5.09 -4.57
CA TYR A 81 13.52 -4.86 -3.51
C TYR A 81 14.87 -5.55 -3.73
N ARG A 82 15.06 -6.22 -4.86
CA ARG A 82 16.30 -6.96 -5.18
C ARG A 82 17.56 -6.10 -5.24
N VAL A 83 17.42 -4.85 -5.67
CA VAL A 83 18.51 -3.88 -5.69
C VAL A 83 18.67 -3.27 -4.29
N GLN A 84 17.58 -2.73 -3.74
CA GLN A 84 17.57 -2.06 -2.43
C GLN A 84 18.17 -2.90 -1.30
N VAL A 85 17.84 -4.19 -1.21
CA VAL A 85 18.33 -5.06 -0.13
C VAL A 85 19.85 -5.12 -0.06
N LYS A 86 20.54 -5.07 -1.20
CA LYS A 86 22.01 -5.20 -1.28
C LYS A 86 22.74 -4.00 -0.69
N ASP A 87 22.10 -2.83 -0.71
CA ASP A 87 22.65 -1.59 -0.16
C ASP A 87 22.29 -1.41 1.32
N GLN A 88 21.30 -2.15 1.82
CA GLN A 88 20.70 -1.92 3.14
C GLN A 88 21.05 -2.97 4.19
N VAL A 89 21.48 -4.17 3.78
CA VAL A 89 21.89 -5.23 4.72
C VAL A 89 23.38 -5.53 4.60
N ASP A 90 23.97 -6.00 5.70
CA ASP A 90 25.34 -6.51 5.69
C ASP A 90 25.38 -7.89 5.03
N LEU A 91 25.95 -7.97 3.82
CA LEU A 91 25.93 -9.18 2.99
C LEU A 91 26.81 -10.31 3.51
N ASP A 92 27.73 -10.05 4.45
CA ASP A 92 28.52 -11.10 5.10
C ASP A 92 27.70 -11.84 6.18
N HIS A 93 26.61 -11.22 6.66
CA HIS A 93 25.78 -11.74 7.74
C HIS A 93 24.35 -12.08 7.32
N PHE A 94 23.81 -11.39 6.31
CA PHE A 94 22.47 -11.58 5.80
C PHE A 94 22.50 -11.90 4.30
N ALA A 95 21.86 -12.99 3.92
CA ALA A 95 21.72 -13.38 2.52
C ALA A 95 20.37 -12.88 1.96
N PRO A 96 20.36 -12.04 0.92
CA PRO A 96 19.13 -11.72 0.19
C PRO A 96 18.57 -12.97 -0.50
N VAL A 97 17.31 -13.31 -0.24
CA VAL A 97 16.64 -14.48 -0.81
C VAL A 97 15.52 -14.02 -1.76
N PRO A 98 15.59 -14.36 -3.06
CA PRO A 98 14.52 -14.03 -4.00
C PRO A 98 13.22 -14.77 -3.65
N TRP A 99 12.22 -14.03 -3.21
CA TRP A 99 10.86 -14.50 -2.91
C TRP A 99 9.89 -13.93 -3.95
N PRO A 100 8.91 -14.69 -4.46
CA PRO A 100 8.51 -16.04 -4.06
C PRO A 100 9.21 -17.20 -4.79
N GLU A 101 10.26 -16.95 -5.57
CA GLU A 101 10.98 -18.00 -6.31
C GLU A 101 11.59 -19.04 -5.38
N THR A 102 12.16 -18.60 -4.26
CA THR A 102 12.62 -19.43 -3.16
C THR A 102 11.61 -19.35 -2.03
N LYS A 103 10.94 -20.46 -1.73
CA LYS A 103 9.98 -20.52 -0.62
C LYS A 103 10.71 -20.66 0.71
N LEU A 104 10.14 -20.07 1.75
CA LEU A 104 10.68 -20.17 3.12
C LEU A 104 10.86 -21.62 3.58
N ALA A 105 9.89 -22.49 3.30
CA ALA A 105 9.98 -23.90 3.68
C ALA A 105 11.15 -24.63 2.99
N ASP A 106 11.36 -24.36 1.70
CA ASP A 106 12.46 -24.96 0.93
C ASP A 106 13.81 -24.49 1.46
N TRP A 107 13.93 -23.18 1.73
CA TRP A 107 15.14 -22.59 2.33
C TRP A 107 15.43 -23.17 3.72
N LEU A 108 14.42 -23.24 4.60
CA LEU A 108 14.59 -23.79 5.95
C LEU A 108 15.03 -25.26 5.94
N ARG A 109 14.53 -26.07 5.01
CA ARG A 109 14.94 -27.48 4.86
C ARG A 109 16.40 -27.62 4.44
N GLU A 110 16.90 -26.67 3.65
CA GLU A 110 18.30 -26.63 3.23
C GLU A 110 19.22 -26.26 4.40
N VAL A 111 18.85 -25.23 5.18
CA VAL A 111 19.71 -24.71 6.26
C VAL A 111 19.52 -25.41 7.61
N LEU A 112 18.43 -26.16 7.81
CA LEU A 112 18.16 -26.98 9.00
C LEU A 112 17.90 -28.45 8.63
N PRO A 113 18.87 -29.17 8.04
CA PRO A 113 18.68 -30.54 7.57
C PRO A 113 18.39 -31.53 8.72
N GLU A 114 18.93 -31.26 9.90
CA GLU A 114 18.69 -32.07 11.12
C GLU A 114 17.42 -31.65 11.89
N GLY A 115 16.69 -30.64 11.40
CA GLY A 115 15.47 -30.14 12.02
C GLY A 115 15.69 -29.16 13.17
N GLY A 116 14.69 -29.09 14.06
CA GLY A 116 14.68 -28.21 15.23
C GLY A 116 13.47 -27.28 15.29
N ALA A 117 13.32 -26.59 16.42
CA ALA A 117 12.20 -25.67 16.64
C ALA A 117 12.48 -24.30 16.04
N VAL A 118 11.63 -23.85 15.12
CA VAL A 118 11.62 -22.50 14.56
C VAL A 118 10.55 -21.69 15.28
N GLY A 119 10.99 -20.68 16.04
CA GLY A 119 10.12 -19.79 16.79
C GLY A 119 9.46 -18.72 15.90
N PHE A 120 8.26 -18.31 16.28
CA PHE A 120 7.59 -17.15 15.71
C PHE A 120 6.66 -16.50 16.73
N ASP A 121 6.47 -15.19 16.59
CA ASP A 121 5.47 -14.45 17.36
C ASP A 121 4.06 -14.68 16.76
N PRO A 122 3.11 -15.27 17.51
CA PRO A 122 1.77 -15.56 17.00
C PRO A 122 0.92 -14.32 16.76
N MET A 123 1.31 -13.15 17.29
CA MET A 123 0.64 -11.89 16.99
C MET A 123 1.01 -11.36 15.59
N LEU A 124 2.16 -11.76 15.03
CA LEU A 124 2.68 -11.19 13.78
C LEU A 124 2.48 -12.06 12.55
N HIS A 125 1.85 -13.23 12.71
CA HIS A 125 1.63 -14.18 11.61
C HIS A 125 0.16 -14.55 11.50
N THR A 126 -0.32 -14.73 10.28
CA THR A 126 -1.69 -15.19 10.01
C THR A 126 -1.77 -16.71 10.03
N PHE A 127 -3.00 -17.23 10.13
CA PHE A 127 -3.20 -18.68 10.05
C PHE A 127 -2.68 -19.26 8.73
N ASP A 128 -2.99 -18.61 7.59
CA ASP A 128 -2.59 -19.13 6.27
C ASP A 128 -1.07 -19.14 6.09
N GLN A 129 -0.34 -18.15 6.60
CA GLN A 129 1.12 -18.14 6.53
C GLN A 129 1.73 -19.35 7.26
N ILE A 130 1.27 -19.63 8.48
CA ILE A 130 1.77 -20.73 9.29
C ILE A 130 1.32 -22.09 8.73
N ASP A 131 0.07 -22.21 8.29
CA ASP A 131 -0.46 -23.45 7.68
C ASP A 131 0.28 -23.81 6.38
N GLN A 132 0.56 -22.82 5.52
CA GLN A 132 1.37 -23.04 4.31
C GLN A 132 2.81 -23.43 4.63
N LEU A 133 3.41 -22.81 5.65
CA LEU A 133 4.76 -23.16 6.09
C LEU A 133 4.81 -24.60 6.64
N LEU A 134 3.85 -24.98 7.50
CA LEU A 134 3.74 -26.35 8.03
C LEU A 134 3.62 -27.38 6.91
N LYS A 135 2.75 -27.13 5.91
CA LYS A 135 2.61 -28.00 4.72
C LYS A 135 3.90 -28.11 3.94
N GLY A 136 4.62 -27.01 3.75
CA GLY A 136 5.92 -27.01 3.07
C GLY A 136 7.03 -27.74 3.83
N LEU A 137 6.90 -27.86 5.16
CA LEU A 137 7.83 -28.55 6.05
C LEU A 137 7.47 -30.02 6.29
N GLU A 138 6.39 -30.54 5.69
CA GLU A 138 6.01 -31.95 5.82
C GLU A 138 7.16 -32.89 5.44
N GLY A 139 7.43 -33.88 6.30
CA GLY A 139 8.53 -34.84 6.13
C GLY A 139 9.91 -34.33 6.58
N SER A 140 10.01 -33.09 7.06
CA SER A 140 11.21 -32.60 7.76
C SER A 140 11.12 -32.84 9.27
N ALA A 141 12.25 -32.70 9.98
CA ALA A 141 12.31 -32.69 11.44
C ALA A 141 12.14 -31.27 12.04
N ILE A 142 11.69 -30.30 11.23
CA ILE A 142 11.49 -28.91 11.64
C ILE A 142 10.09 -28.78 12.26
N THR A 143 10.01 -28.15 13.42
CA THR A 143 8.73 -27.84 14.10
C THR A 143 8.59 -26.34 14.27
N LEU A 144 7.36 -25.82 14.32
CA LEU A 144 7.12 -24.42 14.63
C LEU A 144 6.69 -24.24 16.08
N SER A 145 7.25 -23.24 16.75
CA SER A 145 6.97 -22.92 18.16
C SER A 145 6.46 -21.48 18.28
N GLN A 146 5.31 -21.30 18.92
CA GLN A 146 4.82 -19.97 19.29
C GLN A 146 5.61 -19.45 20.48
N THR A 147 6.17 -18.25 20.39
CA THR A 147 6.96 -17.63 21.46
C THR A 147 6.64 -16.14 21.59
N ALA A 148 7.09 -15.50 22.67
CA ALA A 148 7.20 -14.05 22.70
C ALA A 148 8.18 -13.57 21.60
N ASN A 149 8.10 -12.28 21.26
CA ASN A 149 8.98 -11.71 20.26
C ASN A 149 10.42 -11.59 20.77
N LEU A 150 11.35 -12.34 20.17
CA LEU A 150 12.76 -12.30 20.57
C LEU A 150 13.50 -11.06 20.08
N VAL A 151 12.98 -10.34 19.07
CA VAL A 151 13.55 -9.05 18.66
C VAL A 151 13.27 -8.00 19.73
N ASP A 152 12.05 -7.95 20.27
CA ASP A 152 11.69 -7.02 21.35
C ASP A 152 12.55 -7.24 22.60
N ALA A 153 12.89 -8.49 22.90
CA ALA A 153 13.74 -8.84 24.04
C ALA A 153 15.18 -8.28 23.94
N ILE A 154 15.66 -7.99 22.73
CA ILE A 154 17.01 -7.43 22.48
C ILE A 154 16.99 -5.96 22.05
N TRP A 155 15.81 -5.38 21.82
CA TRP A 155 15.65 -4.00 21.37
C TRP A 155 15.49 -3.05 22.55
N ALA A 156 16.61 -2.73 23.21
CA ALA A 156 16.62 -1.95 24.45
C ALA A 156 16.02 -0.53 24.33
N ASP A 157 16.11 0.09 23.15
CA ASP A 157 15.61 1.42 22.83
C ASP A 157 14.37 1.39 21.90
N GLN A 158 13.57 0.33 21.99
CA GLN A 158 12.34 0.19 21.20
C GLN A 158 11.41 1.39 21.42
N PRO A 159 10.92 2.05 20.35
CA PRO A 159 9.92 3.11 20.46
C PRO A 159 8.68 2.62 21.19
N ALA A 160 8.01 3.52 21.91
CA ALA A 160 6.73 3.17 22.55
C ALA A 160 5.67 2.81 21.49
N PRO A 161 4.69 1.94 21.83
CA PRO A 161 3.54 1.70 20.98
C PRO A 161 2.82 3.01 20.59
N PRO A 162 2.23 3.09 19.38
CA PRO A 162 1.61 4.31 18.90
C PRO A 162 0.36 4.67 19.71
N MET A 163 0.26 5.95 20.07
CA MET A 163 -0.79 6.54 20.92
C MET A 163 -1.50 7.72 20.22
N GLY A 164 -1.69 7.63 18.91
CA GLY A 164 -2.40 8.64 18.13
C GLY A 164 -3.88 8.72 18.53
N PRO A 165 -4.49 9.92 18.57
CA PRO A 165 -5.92 10.07 18.87
C PRO A 165 -6.79 9.43 17.79
N ILE A 166 -7.93 8.88 18.22
CA ILE A 166 -8.99 8.43 17.33
C ILE A 166 -10.00 9.57 17.20
N THR A 167 -10.33 9.96 15.97
CA THR A 167 -11.22 11.11 15.71
C THR A 167 -12.41 10.69 14.86
N PRO A 168 -13.63 11.21 15.12
CA PRO A 168 -14.78 11.02 14.23
C PRO A 168 -14.51 11.44 12.78
N TYR A 169 -15.09 10.70 11.84
CA TYR A 169 -15.07 10.99 10.41
C TYR A 169 -16.46 11.47 9.97
N PRO A 170 -16.56 12.62 9.25
CA PRO A 170 -17.86 13.19 8.88
C PRO A 170 -18.73 12.23 8.06
N GLU A 171 -19.98 12.05 8.48
CA GLU A 171 -20.97 11.24 7.75
C GLU A 171 -21.20 11.76 6.33
N THR A 172 -21.12 13.08 6.12
CA THR A 172 -21.25 13.70 4.79
C THR A 172 -20.16 13.27 3.80
N LEU A 173 -19.01 12.79 4.30
CA LEU A 173 -17.94 12.24 3.48
C LEU A 173 -17.98 10.71 3.43
N ALA A 174 -18.44 10.06 4.50
CA ALA A 174 -18.64 8.61 4.54
C ALA A 174 -19.81 8.13 3.65
N GLY A 175 -20.86 8.95 3.53
CA GLY A 175 -22.09 8.65 2.78
C GLY A 175 -23.07 7.70 3.47
N GLU A 176 -22.68 7.10 4.59
CA GLU A 176 -23.48 6.18 5.40
C GLU A 176 -23.04 6.31 6.86
N ASP A 177 -23.99 6.41 7.79
CA ASP A 177 -23.71 6.43 9.23
C ASP A 177 -23.19 5.06 9.72
N HIS A 178 -22.47 5.03 10.84
CA HIS A 178 -21.86 3.80 11.31
C HIS A 178 -22.86 2.79 11.89
N ASP A 179 -24.05 3.23 12.34
CA ASP A 179 -25.07 2.34 12.87
C ASP A 179 -25.68 1.52 11.72
N ALA A 180 -25.96 2.17 10.58
CA ALA A 180 -26.39 1.53 9.35
C ALA A 180 -25.34 0.54 8.83
N LYS A 181 -24.06 0.94 8.80
CA LYS A 181 -22.96 0.03 8.43
C LYS A 181 -22.93 -1.21 9.32
N ARG A 182 -22.92 -1.04 10.64
CA ARG A 182 -22.90 -2.17 11.60
C ARG A 182 -24.12 -3.05 11.46
N ALA A 183 -25.32 -2.48 11.35
CA ALA A 183 -26.57 -3.24 11.19
C ALA A 183 -26.57 -4.08 9.91
N ARG A 184 -26.07 -3.52 8.80
CA ARG A 184 -25.94 -4.23 7.52
C ARG A 184 -24.96 -5.41 7.62
N ILE A 185 -23.76 -5.17 8.15
CA ILE A 185 -22.78 -6.25 8.32
C ILE A 185 -23.28 -7.32 9.30
N ALA A 186 -23.94 -6.92 10.38
CA ALA A 186 -24.54 -7.83 11.34
C ALA A 186 -25.61 -8.73 10.71
N ALA A 187 -26.41 -8.19 9.78
CA ALA A 187 -27.38 -8.99 9.02
C ALA A 187 -26.67 -10.03 8.11
N ASP A 188 -25.54 -9.66 7.49
CA ASP A 188 -24.73 -10.59 6.68
C ASP A 188 -24.13 -11.71 7.54
N LEU A 189 -23.65 -11.41 8.76
CA LEU A 189 -23.17 -12.41 9.72
C LEU A 189 -24.28 -13.40 10.09
N ARG A 190 -25.45 -12.89 10.45
CA ARG A 190 -26.61 -13.72 10.80
C ARG A 190 -27.04 -14.63 9.64
N ALA A 191 -27.04 -14.10 8.42
CA ALA A 191 -27.37 -14.86 7.22
C ALA A 191 -26.34 -15.98 6.94
N ALA A 192 -25.08 -15.76 7.30
CA ALA A 192 -24.01 -16.76 7.22
C ALA A 192 -23.97 -17.73 8.42
N GLY A 193 -24.81 -17.54 9.44
CA GLY A 193 -24.83 -18.35 10.66
C GLY A 193 -23.73 -18.02 11.67
N HIS A 194 -23.09 -16.86 11.54
CA HIS A 194 -22.06 -16.37 12.47
C HIS A 194 -22.70 -15.48 13.53
N SER A 195 -22.36 -15.70 14.81
CA SER A 195 -22.82 -14.86 15.94
C SER A 195 -21.96 -13.62 16.15
N ALA A 196 -20.71 -13.66 15.67
CA ALA A 196 -19.78 -12.54 15.72
C ALA A 196 -18.70 -12.66 14.64
N ALA A 197 -18.03 -11.55 14.35
CA ALA A 197 -16.79 -11.51 13.58
C ALA A 197 -15.69 -10.78 14.36
N VAL A 198 -14.48 -11.34 14.36
CA VAL A 198 -13.29 -10.65 14.85
C VAL A 198 -12.71 -9.82 13.71
N ILE A 199 -12.60 -8.51 13.92
CA ILE A 199 -12.06 -7.56 12.93
C ILE A 199 -10.73 -7.06 13.46
N THR A 200 -9.66 -7.38 12.75
CA THR A 200 -8.28 -7.07 13.15
C THR A 200 -7.62 -5.99 12.30
N LEU A 201 -8.24 -5.62 11.18
CA LEU A 201 -7.72 -4.61 10.26
C LEU A 201 -8.17 -3.19 10.70
N PRO A 202 -7.23 -2.28 10.99
CA PRO A 202 -7.50 -0.90 11.39
C PRO A 202 -8.36 -0.10 10.41
N ASP A 203 -8.16 -0.29 9.11
CA ASP A 203 -8.91 0.38 8.05
C ASP A 203 -10.37 -0.11 7.97
N SER A 204 -10.61 -1.41 8.18
CA SER A 204 -11.96 -1.98 8.35
C SER A 204 -12.67 -1.36 9.54
N ILE A 205 -12.00 -1.27 10.69
CA ILE A 205 -12.58 -0.68 11.91
C ILE A 205 -12.86 0.81 11.72
N ALA A 206 -11.90 1.55 11.13
CA ALA A 206 -12.03 2.97 10.82
C ALA A 206 -13.23 3.25 9.90
N TRP A 207 -13.42 2.45 8.85
CA TRP A 207 -14.55 2.58 7.94
C TRP A 207 -15.88 2.19 8.58
N LEU A 208 -15.92 1.09 9.36
CA LEU A 208 -17.13 0.59 9.99
C LEU A 208 -17.68 1.58 11.02
N LEU A 209 -16.79 2.25 11.74
CA LEU A 209 -17.14 3.18 12.83
C LEU A 209 -17.17 4.65 12.41
N ASN A 210 -16.89 4.97 11.14
CA ASN A 210 -16.66 6.35 10.69
C ASN A 210 -15.70 7.08 11.62
N VAL A 211 -14.50 6.53 11.82
CA VAL A 211 -13.42 7.15 12.59
C VAL A 211 -12.13 7.13 11.78
N ARG A 212 -11.13 7.90 12.21
CA ARG A 212 -9.76 7.88 11.70
C ARG A 212 -8.78 7.90 12.86
N GLY A 213 -7.55 7.49 12.60
CA GLY A 213 -6.47 7.52 13.58
C GLY A 213 -5.20 8.12 13.01
N SER A 214 -4.15 8.14 13.81
CA SER A 214 -2.82 8.60 13.43
C SER A 214 -1.71 7.72 14.00
N ASP A 215 -2.03 6.45 14.26
CA ASP A 215 -1.07 5.49 14.82
C ASP A 215 -0.02 5.04 13.80
N ILE A 216 -0.40 5.02 12.52
CA ILE A 216 0.51 4.72 11.41
C ILE A 216 0.79 6.00 10.64
N THR A 217 2.08 6.28 10.43
CA THR A 217 2.50 7.42 9.63
C THR A 217 1.99 7.26 8.19
N ARG A 218 1.40 8.31 7.63
CA ARG A 218 0.82 8.36 6.26
C ARG A 218 -0.49 7.59 6.05
N ASN A 219 -0.89 6.74 7.00
CA ASN A 219 -2.11 5.95 6.93
C ASN A 219 -3.06 6.32 8.09
N PRO A 220 -4.20 6.99 7.83
CA PRO A 220 -5.05 7.58 8.87
C PRO A 220 -5.95 6.56 9.58
N VAL A 221 -5.33 5.52 10.16
CA VAL A 221 -6.01 4.40 10.81
C VAL A 221 -5.63 4.29 12.30
N PRO A 222 -6.55 3.80 13.15
CA PRO A 222 -6.26 3.54 14.55
C PRO A 222 -5.84 2.08 14.79
N HIS A 223 -4.76 1.86 15.52
CA HIS A 223 -4.37 0.54 16.00
C HIS A 223 -5.32 0.09 17.13
N CYS A 224 -6.24 -0.78 16.76
CA CYS A 224 -7.23 -1.37 17.65
C CYS A 224 -7.76 -2.69 17.09
N PHE A 225 -8.42 -3.47 17.95
CA PHE A 225 -9.17 -4.67 17.56
C PHE A 225 -10.66 -4.45 17.81
N SER A 226 -11.52 -5.17 17.11
CA SER A 226 -12.93 -5.19 17.47
C SER A 226 -13.60 -6.54 17.27
N VAL A 227 -14.71 -6.73 17.97
CA VAL A 227 -15.63 -7.84 17.76
C VAL A 227 -17.00 -7.26 17.45
N LEU A 228 -17.51 -7.53 16.24
CA LEU A 228 -18.85 -7.16 15.82
C LEU A 228 -19.79 -8.35 16.00
N HIS A 229 -20.88 -8.16 16.73
CA HIS A 229 -21.92 -9.18 16.91
C HIS A 229 -22.97 -9.12 15.81
N ASP A 230 -23.65 -10.24 15.57
CA ASP A 230 -24.72 -10.40 14.58
C ASP A 230 -26.00 -9.58 14.87
N ASN A 231 -26.03 -8.86 15.99
CA ASN A 231 -27.08 -7.89 16.37
C ASN A 231 -26.66 -6.42 16.15
N GLY A 232 -25.44 -6.16 15.68
CA GLY A 232 -24.90 -4.81 15.44
C GLY A 232 -24.16 -4.19 16.63
N HIS A 233 -24.18 -4.82 17.81
CA HIS A 233 -23.34 -4.42 18.94
C HIS A 233 -21.87 -4.67 18.61
N LEU A 234 -20.99 -3.75 18.99
CA LEU A 234 -19.56 -3.88 18.76
C LEU A 234 -18.78 -3.68 20.06
N THR A 235 -17.78 -4.51 20.30
CA THR A 235 -16.76 -4.25 21.33
C THR A 235 -15.49 -3.75 20.66
N LEU A 236 -15.04 -2.55 21.03
CA LEU A 236 -13.80 -1.93 20.54
C LEU A 236 -12.72 -2.07 21.62
N PHE A 237 -11.59 -2.67 21.24
CA PHE A 237 -10.42 -2.86 22.09
C PHE A 237 -9.34 -1.86 21.68
N ALA A 238 -9.27 -0.75 22.39
CA ALA A 238 -8.31 0.32 22.16
C ALA A 238 -7.97 1.02 23.47
N ASP A 239 -6.83 1.70 23.50
CA ASP A 239 -6.42 2.43 24.69
C ASP A 239 -7.40 3.58 24.99
N PRO A 240 -7.94 3.70 26.23
CA PRO A 240 -8.91 4.73 26.58
C PRO A 240 -8.37 6.15 26.42
N ASP A 241 -7.06 6.37 26.49
CA ASP A 241 -6.44 7.69 26.34
C ASP A 241 -6.40 8.15 24.88
N LYS A 242 -6.68 7.26 23.92
CA LYS A 242 -6.89 7.63 22.51
C LYS A 242 -8.26 8.27 22.24
N MET A 243 -9.13 8.35 23.25
CA MET A 243 -10.53 8.72 23.11
C MET A 243 -10.85 9.97 23.91
N ASP A 244 -11.39 10.99 23.26
CA ASP A 244 -11.97 12.16 23.91
C ASP A 244 -13.50 12.03 24.05
N ASP A 245 -14.14 13.04 24.64
CA ASP A 245 -15.58 13.04 24.86
C ASP A 245 -16.38 13.17 23.56
N GLU A 246 -15.81 13.80 22.53
CA GLU A 246 -16.42 13.90 21.20
C GLU A 246 -16.51 12.50 20.56
N LEU A 247 -15.42 11.73 20.60
CA LEU A 247 -15.40 10.36 20.09
C LEU A 247 -16.35 9.46 20.89
N ARG A 248 -16.39 9.57 22.22
CA ARG A 248 -17.32 8.76 23.04
C ARG A 248 -18.77 9.07 22.70
N ALA A 249 -19.10 10.33 22.43
CA ALA A 249 -20.43 10.74 22.01
C ALA A 249 -20.76 10.22 20.60
N HIS A 250 -19.81 10.27 19.67
CA HIS A 250 -19.94 9.72 18.32
C HIS A 250 -20.23 8.22 18.34
N LEU A 251 -19.43 7.43 19.08
CA LEU A 251 -19.56 5.97 19.13
C LEU A 251 -20.86 5.48 19.77
N GLY A 252 -21.39 6.22 20.74
CA GLY A 252 -22.67 5.91 21.38
C GLY A 252 -22.67 4.64 22.24
N PRO A 253 -23.85 4.26 22.78
CA PRO A 253 -23.97 3.17 23.76
C PRO A 253 -23.89 1.76 23.16
N ASP A 254 -24.10 1.61 21.85
CA ASP A 254 -24.04 0.32 21.15
C ASP A 254 -22.61 -0.15 20.87
N ILE A 255 -21.62 0.65 21.25
CA ILE A 255 -20.20 0.32 21.20
C ILE A 255 -19.65 0.21 22.61
N THR A 256 -19.25 -1.00 22.99
CA THR A 256 -18.57 -1.26 24.26
C THR A 256 -17.08 -0.96 24.10
N LEU A 257 -16.56 -0.01 24.89
CA LEU A 257 -15.14 0.31 24.95
C LEU A 257 -14.41 -0.57 25.96
N ARG A 258 -13.25 -1.12 25.57
CA ARG A 258 -12.38 -1.95 26.42
C ARG A 258 -10.90 -1.64 26.15
N PRO A 259 -10.02 -1.72 27.17
CA PRO A 259 -8.58 -1.60 26.96
C PRO A 259 -8.01 -2.77 26.14
N PRO A 260 -6.83 -2.63 25.49
CA PRO A 260 -6.26 -3.67 24.64
C PRO A 260 -6.04 -5.02 25.34
N ASN A 261 -5.62 -5.00 26.61
CA ASN A 261 -5.40 -6.22 27.40
C ASN A 261 -6.67 -7.04 27.65
N ALA A 262 -7.86 -6.48 27.43
CA ALA A 262 -9.13 -7.18 27.52
C ALA A 262 -9.51 -7.95 26.25
N PHE A 263 -8.73 -7.83 25.17
CA PHE A 263 -9.04 -8.51 23.90
C PHE A 263 -9.07 -10.04 24.04
N GLY A 264 -8.03 -10.65 24.63
CA GLY A 264 -7.98 -12.10 24.86
C GLY A 264 -9.13 -12.61 25.74
N PRO A 265 -9.37 -12.03 26.93
CA PRO A 265 -10.58 -12.33 27.71
C PRO A 265 -11.88 -12.13 26.94
N GLY A 266 -11.98 -11.11 26.09
CA GLY A 266 -13.12 -10.85 25.23
C GLY A 266 -13.36 -12.00 24.25
N LEU A 267 -12.32 -12.43 23.52
CA LEU A 267 -12.38 -13.57 22.60
C LEU A 267 -12.85 -14.85 23.30
N ARG A 268 -12.28 -15.15 24.48
CA ARG A 268 -12.63 -16.35 25.27
C ARG A 268 -14.04 -16.32 25.84
N SER A 269 -14.73 -15.18 25.81
CA SER A 269 -16.10 -15.02 26.31
C SER A 269 -17.16 -15.11 25.22
N LEU A 270 -16.76 -15.21 23.95
CA LEU A 270 -17.68 -15.29 22.82
C LEU A 270 -18.46 -16.61 22.83
N THR A 271 -19.67 -16.56 22.27
CA THR A 271 -20.57 -17.72 22.16
C THR A 271 -21.15 -17.79 20.75
N GLY A 272 -21.49 -19.00 20.30
CA GLY A 272 -21.87 -19.27 18.90
C GLY A 272 -20.66 -19.30 17.96
N VAL A 273 -20.92 -19.36 16.66
CA VAL A 273 -19.89 -19.46 15.63
C VAL A 273 -19.26 -18.10 15.37
N VAL A 274 -17.96 -17.97 15.63
CA VAL A 274 -17.18 -16.75 15.41
C VAL A 274 -16.48 -16.79 14.06
N ARG A 275 -16.72 -15.79 13.21
CA ARG A 275 -16.01 -15.61 11.95
C ARG A 275 -14.62 -15.02 12.17
N VAL A 276 -13.60 -15.65 11.59
CA VAL A 276 -12.21 -15.17 11.61
C VAL A 276 -11.61 -15.22 10.20
N ASP A 277 -10.86 -14.19 9.83
CA ASP A 277 -10.17 -14.11 8.55
C ASP A 277 -8.80 -14.81 8.62
N ARG A 278 -8.59 -15.81 7.77
CA ARG A 278 -7.35 -16.59 7.68
C ARG A 278 -6.13 -15.79 7.24
N THR A 279 -6.37 -14.68 6.54
CA THR A 279 -5.36 -13.90 5.83
C THR A 279 -4.99 -12.58 6.50
N SER A 280 -5.73 -12.17 7.53
CA SER A 280 -5.48 -10.91 8.24
C SER A 280 -5.49 -11.03 9.76
N ALA A 281 -6.20 -12.01 10.34
CA ALA A 281 -6.19 -12.19 11.78
C ALA A 281 -4.87 -12.86 12.23
N PRO A 282 -4.22 -12.33 13.29
CA PRO A 282 -3.12 -13.04 13.92
C PRO A 282 -3.54 -14.44 14.35
N ILE A 283 -2.67 -15.44 14.13
CA ILE A 283 -2.94 -16.82 14.56
C ILE A 283 -3.16 -16.91 16.08
N TRP A 284 -2.63 -15.95 16.85
CA TRP A 284 -2.96 -15.77 18.26
C TRP A 284 -4.47 -15.74 18.53
N VAL A 285 -5.27 -15.04 17.71
CA VAL A 285 -6.74 -14.98 17.85
C VAL A 285 -7.35 -16.38 17.82
N THR A 286 -6.91 -17.19 16.86
CA THR A 286 -7.39 -18.57 16.69
C THR A 286 -6.99 -19.44 17.88
N GLY A 287 -5.79 -19.23 18.42
CA GLY A 287 -5.33 -19.87 19.65
C GLY A 287 -6.24 -19.56 20.84
N GLN A 288 -6.59 -18.28 21.06
CA GLN A 288 -7.47 -17.88 22.15
C GLN A 288 -8.87 -18.50 22.05
N LEU A 289 -9.45 -18.56 20.84
CA LEU A 289 -10.76 -19.16 20.62
C LEU A 289 -10.73 -20.67 20.86
N ASN A 290 -9.72 -21.36 20.32
CA ASN A 290 -9.55 -22.81 20.46
C ASN A 290 -9.34 -23.22 21.93
N GLU A 291 -8.48 -22.51 22.67
CA GLU A 291 -8.24 -22.77 24.10
C GLU A 291 -9.50 -22.64 24.96
N ALA A 292 -10.39 -21.71 24.60
CA ALA A 292 -11.67 -21.52 25.28
C ALA A 292 -12.80 -22.42 24.76
N GLY A 293 -12.56 -23.23 23.72
CA GLY A 293 -13.59 -24.06 23.08
C GLY A 293 -14.69 -23.25 22.38
N VAL A 294 -14.36 -22.03 21.91
CA VAL A 294 -15.28 -21.21 21.12
C VAL A 294 -15.32 -21.72 19.69
N GLU A 295 -16.52 -21.99 19.17
CA GLU A 295 -16.69 -22.45 17.79
C GLU A 295 -16.33 -21.32 16.82
N MET A 296 -15.56 -21.66 15.79
CA MET A 296 -15.04 -20.70 14.81
C MET A 296 -15.28 -21.21 13.40
N ASP A 297 -15.59 -20.30 12.50
CA ASP A 297 -15.64 -20.56 11.06
C ASP A 297 -14.77 -19.55 10.30
N TRP A 298 -14.20 -20.00 9.18
CA TRP A 298 -13.32 -19.18 8.37
C TRP A 298 -14.12 -18.32 7.43
N GLY A 299 -13.87 -17.02 7.44
CA GLY A 299 -14.45 -16.09 6.48
C GLY A 299 -13.68 -14.79 6.44
N GLN A 300 -13.61 -14.17 5.26
CA GLN A 300 -12.94 -12.88 5.08
C GLN A 300 -13.47 -11.83 6.08
N ASP A 301 -12.66 -10.86 6.49
CA ASP A 301 -13.16 -9.69 7.22
C ASP A 301 -14.39 -9.09 6.47
N PRO A 302 -15.55 -8.99 7.13
CA PRO A 302 -16.80 -8.63 6.46
C PRO A 302 -16.84 -7.18 5.97
N CYS A 303 -15.92 -6.32 6.41
CA CYS A 303 -15.83 -4.92 6.00
C CYS A 303 -15.02 -4.72 4.73
N ILE A 304 -14.12 -5.64 4.36
CA ILE A 304 -13.18 -5.47 3.23
C ILE A 304 -13.90 -5.15 1.93
N LEU A 305 -14.87 -5.98 1.52
CA LEU A 305 -15.53 -5.85 0.23
C LEU A 305 -16.51 -4.66 0.17
N PRO A 306 -17.34 -4.40 1.19
CA PRO A 306 -18.16 -3.19 1.25
C PRO A 306 -17.33 -1.89 1.23
N LYS A 307 -16.24 -1.82 2.01
CA LYS A 307 -15.32 -0.68 2.06
C LYS A 307 -14.67 -0.38 0.72
N ALA A 308 -14.31 -1.43 -0.03
CA ALA A 308 -13.72 -1.30 -1.35
C ALA A 308 -14.66 -0.64 -2.38
N CYS A 309 -15.99 -0.76 -2.22
CA CYS A 309 -17.00 -0.22 -3.12
C CYS A 309 -17.50 1.14 -2.59
N LYS A 310 -16.87 2.23 -3.03
CA LYS A 310 -17.10 3.56 -2.44
C LYS A 310 -18.52 4.05 -2.70
N SER A 311 -19.10 4.71 -1.71
CA SER A 311 -20.37 5.43 -1.83
C SER A 311 -20.24 6.62 -2.79
N SER A 312 -21.38 7.17 -3.23
CA SER A 312 -21.38 8.38 -4.05
C SER A 312 -20.72 9.58 -3.34
N ALA A 313 -20.83 9.67 -2.01
CA ALA A 313 -20.17 10.71 -1.21
C ALA A 313 -18.65 10.52 -1.18
N GLU A 314 -18.17 9.30 -0.93
CA GLU A 314 -16.74 8.97 -0.92
C GLU A 314 -16.11 9.21 -2.30
N ILE A 315 -16.83 8.87 -3.38
CA ILE A 315 -16.40 9.13 -4.76
C ILE A 315 -16.36 10.63 -5.05
N ALA A 316 -17.37 11.40 -4.65
CA ALA A 316 -17.39 12.85 -4.84
C ALA A 316 -16.26 13.55 -4.08
N GLY A 317 -16.00 13.12 -2.83
CA GLY A 317 -14.86 13.58 -2.05
C GLY A 317 -13.53 13.25 -2.73
N SER A 318 -13.39 12.01 -3.21
CA SER A 318 -12.18 11.57 -3.93
C SER A 318 -11.93 12.41 -5.18
N ILE A 319 -12.96 12.72 -5.98
CA ILE A 319 -12.83 13.63 -7.13
C ILE A 319 -12.27 14.99 -6.71
N GLU A 320 -12.83 15.63 -5.69
CA GLU A 320 -12.35 16.95 -5.24
C GLU A 320 -10.94 16.89 -4.64
N ALA A 321 -10.59 15.82 -3.93
CA ALA A 321 -9.22 15.59 -3.46
C ALA A 321 -8.23 15.51 -4.63
N HIS A 322 -8.56 14.77 -5.69
CA HIS A 322 -7.70 14.63 -6.87
C HIS A 322 -7.60 15.91 -7.70
N LEU A 323 -8.68 16.67 -7.84
CA LEU A 323 -8.65 17.96 -8.53
C LEU A 323 -7.79 18.99 -7.80
N ARG A 324 -7.82 18.96 -6.47
CA ARG A 324 -6.98 19.80 -5.61
C ARG A 324 -5.52 19.38 -5.70
N ASP A 325 -5.25 18.08 -5.61
CA ASP A 325 -3.89 17.53 -5.71
C ASP A 325 -3.29 17.78 -7.10
N GLY A 326 -4.07 17.55 -8.17
CA GLY A 326 -3.66 17.81 -9.54
C GLY A 326 -3.29 19.28 -9.78
N ALA A 327 -4.00 20.22 -9.16
CA ALA A 327 -3.63 21.63 -9.20
C ALA A 327 -2.27 21.89 -8.51
N ALA A 328 -2.04 21.31 -7.33
CA ALA A 328 -0.76 21.42 -6.62
C ALA A 328 0.40 20.81 -7.42
N VAL A 329 0.20 19.66 -8.04
CA VAL A 329 1.19 19.02 -8.92
C VAL A 329 1.47 19.89 -10.14
N VAL A 330 0.46 20.52 -10.75
CA VAL A 330 0.65 21.42 -11.91
C VAL A 330 1.44 22.68 -11.53
N GLU A 331 1.18 23.27 -10.35
CA GLU A 331 2.00 24.40 -9.84
C GLU A 331 3.47 23.96 -9.68
N PHE A 332 3.70 22.79 -9.10
CA PHE A 332 5.02 22.20 -8.96
C PHE A 332 5.70 21.95 -10.32
N LEU A 333 5.01 21.36 -11.29
CA LEU A 333 5.59 21.09 -12.62
C LEU A 333 5.93 22.38 -13.37
N CYS A 334 5.09 23.41 -13.24
CA CYS A 334 5.37 24.74 -13.78
C CYS A 334 6.63 25.34 -13.14
N TRP A 335 6.78 25.24 -11.82
CA TRP A 335 7.98 25.68 -11.10
C TRP A 335 9.22 24.89 -11.55
N LEU A 336 9.10 23.57 -11.67
CA LEU A 336 10.20 22.67 -12.00
C LEU A 336 10.77 23.02 -13.38
N GLU A 337 9.90 23.16 -14.39
CA GLU A 337 10.33 23.49 -15.74
C GLU A 337 10.93 24.90 -15.85
N ALA A 338 10.43 25.86 -15.07
CA ALA A 338 11.00 27.21 -15.02
C ALA A 338 12.37 27.25 -14.29
N THR A 339 12.61 26.32 -13.36
CA THR A 339 13.79 26.35 -12.45
C THR A 339 14.96 25.53 -12.97
N LEU A 340 14.70 24.33 -13.51
CA LEU A 340 15.73 23.39 -13.99
C LEU A 340 16.80 24.01 -14.91
N PRO A 341 16.47 24.93 -15.86
CA PRO A 341 17.48 25.54 -16.73
C PRO A 341 18.45 26.52 -16.02
N HIS A 342 18.12 26.95 -14.81
CA HIS A 342 18.81 28.05 -14.12
C HIS A 342 19.46 27.64 -12.80
N THR A 343 18.91 26.61 -12.14
CA THR A 343 19.35 26.18 -10.82
C THR A 343 19.54 24.66 -10.82
N PRO A 344 20.73 24.15 -10.43
CA PRO A 344 20.92 22.73 -10.19
C PRO A 344 20.01 22.28 -9.04
N LEU A 345 19.11 21.36 -9.32
CA LEU A 345 18.20 20.76 -8.34
C LEU A 345 18.63 19.33 -8.01
N THR A 346 18.35 18.91 -6.79
CA THR A 346 18.51 17.54 -6.33
C THR A 346 17.16 16.83 -6.20
N GLU A 347 17.18 15.51 -6.01
CA GLU A 347 15.98 14.72 -5.73
C GLU A 347 15.24 15.22 -4.48
N ILE A 348 15.96 15.58 -3.40
CA ILE A 348 15.37 16.15 -2.18
C ILE A 348 14.69 17.50 -2.46
N ASP A 349 15.27 18.35 -3.31
CA ASP A 349 14.67 19.65 -3.66
C ASP A 349 13.33 19.44 -4.38
N VAL A 350 13.27 18.44 -5.26
CA VAL A 350 12.03 18.05 -5.95
C VAL A 350 10.96 17.57 -4.97
N VAL A 351 11.30 16.67 -4.04
CA VAL A 351 10.37 16.20 -3.01
C VAL A 351 9.86 17.37 -2.18
N THR A 352 10.78 18.20 -1.70
CA THR A 352 10.47 19.32 -0.80
C THR A 352 9.53 20.33 -1.45
N GLU A 353 9.76 20.68 -2.72
CA GLU A 353 8.89 21.62 -3.42
C GLU A 353 7.51 21.04 -3.72
N LEU A 354 7.43 19.78 -4.19
CA LEU A 354 6.15 19.14 -4.46
C LEU A 354 5.28 19.04 -3.19
N GLU A 355 5.87 18.61 -2.09
CA GLU A 355 5.18 18.54 -0.81
C GLU A 355 4.77 19.94 -0.30
N SER A 356 5.60 20.95 -0.54
CA SER A 356 5.27 22.34 -0.24
C SER A 356 4.09 22.85 -1.06
N ALA A 357 4.01 22.51 -2.35
CA ALA A 357 2.88 22.85 -3.20
C ALA A 357 1.57 22.21 -2.69
N ARG A 358 1.61 20.95 -2.24
CA ARG A 358 0.48 20.30 -1.59
C ARG A 358 0.10 20.96 -0.26
N ALA A 359 1.08 21.29 0.57
CA ALA A 359 0.85 21.96 1.85
C ALA A 359 0.24 23.36 1.66
N ALA A 360 0.62 24.08 0.59
CA ALA A 360 0.09 25.40 0.25
C ALA A 360 -1.44 25.39 0.00
N THR A 361 -2.02 24.23 -0.33
CA THR A 361 -3.49 24.07 -0.43
C THR A 361 -4.20 24.26 0.91
N LYS A 362 -3.49 24.13 2.04
CA LYS A 362 -4.02 24.12 3.42
C LYS A 362 -5.05 23.02 3.69
N ARG A 363 -5.16 22.03 2.82
CA ARG A 363 -6.08 20.89 2.95
C ARG A 363 -5.35 19.57 3.17
N LEU A 364 -4.05 19.52 2.88
CA LEU A 364 -3.21 18.36 3.14
C LEU A 364 -3.22 18.03 4.63
N ARG A 365 -3.58 16.78 4.97
CA ARG A 365 -3.47 16.23 6.32
C ARG A 365 -2.10 15.58 6.51
N ASP A 366 -1.71 14.79 5.53
CA ASP A 366 -0.42 14.13 5.45
C ASP A 366 -0.08 13.82 3.99
N ILE A 367 1.15 13.41 3.69
CA ILE A 367 1.42 12.66 2.44
C ILE A 367 0.88 11.23 2.61
N SER A 368 0.44 10.58 1.52
CA SER A 368 -0.14 9.23 1.58
C SER A 368 0.90 8.11 1.60
N PHE A 369 2.13 8.43 1.21
CA PHE A 369 3.35 7.63 1.32
C PHE A 369 4.56 8.55 1.13
N GLU A 370 5.77 8.05 1.37
CA GLU A 370 7.00 8.82 1.11
C GLU A 370 7.19 9.03 -0.39
N THR A 371 7.32 10.29 -0.79
CA THR A 371 7.53 10.69 -2.18
C THR A 371 8.79 10.01 -2.74
N ILE A 372 8.60 9.34 -3.88
CA ILE A 372 9.66 8.75 -4.68
C ILE A 372 10.05 9.81 -5.72
N ALA A 373 11.29 10.31 -5.66
CA ALA A 373 11.85 11.18 -6.68
C ALA A 373 13.21 10.62 -7.11
N GLY A 374 13.25 9.91 -8.23
CA GLY A 374 14.45 9.25 -8.74
C GLY A 374 14.90 9.83 -10.09
N THR A 375 16.13 10.33 -10.16
CA THR A 375 16.70 10.87 -11.41
C THR A 375 17.73 9.92 -12.02
N GLY A 376 17.60 9.65 -13.32
CA GLY A 376 18.43 8.69 -14.04
C GLY A 376 18.37 7.29 -13.40
N PRO A 377 19.51 6.65 -13.07
CA PRO A 377 19.59 5.32 -12.46
C PRO A 377 18.73 5.12 -11.22
N ASN A 378 18.55 6.16 -10.40
CA ASN A 378 17.71 6.08 -9.20
C ASN A 378 16.24 5.86 -9.54
N GLY A 379 15.78 6.36 -10.69
CA GLY A 379 14.43 6.11 -11.19
C GLY A 379 14.16 4.64 -11.53
N ALA A 380 15.20 3.83 -11.74
CA ALA A 380 15.07 2.39 -11.99
C ALA A 380 14.80 1.56 -10.72
N ILE A 381 14.96 2.15 -9.53
CA ILE A 381 14.65 1.48 -8.27
C ILE A 381 13.18 1.73 -7.96
N VAL A 382 12.35 0.69 -8.08
CA VAL A 382 10.87 0.80 -8.11
C VAL A 382 10.30 1.61 -6.96
N HIS A 383 10.76 1.33 -5.73
CA HIS A 383 10.37 2.03 -4.50
C HIS A 383 11.54 2.84 -3.91
N TYR A 384 12.27 3.56 -4.77
CA TYR A 384 13.38 4.43 -4.35
C TYR A 384 12.93 5.46 -3.31
N ARG A 385 13.69 5.58 -2.22
CA ARG A 385 13.51 6.62 -1.22
C ARG A 385 14.80 7.38 -1.06
N VAL A 386 14.77 8.63 -1.46
CA VAL A 386 15.95 9.50 -1.37
C VAL A 386 16.31 9.74 0.09
N THR A 387 17.60 9.59 0.39
CA THR A 387 18.23 9.96 1.66
C THR A 387 19.29 11.02 1.40
N ARG A 388 19.79 11.67 2.46
CA ARG A 388 20.94 12.59 2.33
C ARG A 388 22.17 11.92 1.69
N ASP A 389 22.33 10.62 1.89
CA ASP A 389 23.47 9.84 1.37
C ASP A 389 23.29 9.47 -0.12
N THR A 390 22.05 9.38 -0.60
CA THR A 390 21.70 8.96 -1.97
C THR A 390 21.21 10.09 -2.87
N ASN A 391 21.02 11.30 -2.31
CA ASN A 391 20.48 12.48 -2.97
C ASN A 391 21.29 12.91 -4.20
N ARG A 392 20.80 12.55 -5.38
CA ARG A 392 21.47 12.83 -6.65
C ARG A 392 21.06 14.21 -7.19
N THR A 393 22.02 14.92 -7.78
CA THR A 393 21.74 16.12 -8.59
C THR A 393 21.20 15.72 -9.96
N ILE A 394 20.08 16.32 -10.35
CA ILE A 394 19.40 16.10 -11.62
C ILE A 394 20.30 16.55 -12.78
N GLN A 395 20.51 15.69 -13.79
CA GLN A 395 21.35 15.99 -14.96
C GLN A 395 20.52 16.16 -16.25
N PRO A 396 20.93 17.05 -17.17
CA PRO A 396 20.39 17.06 -18.53
C PRO A 396 20.55 15.68 -19.19
N GLY A 397 19.48 15.21 -19.84
CA GLY A 397 19.38 13.88 -20.42
C GLY A 397 18.77 12.82 -19.49
N ASP A 398 18.67 13.08 -18.18
CA ASP A 398 18.03 12.16 -17.25
C ASP A 398 16.50 12.11 -17.47
N LEU A 399 15.90 10.96 -17.13
CA LEU A 399 14.49 10.90 -16.76
C LEU A 399 14.37 11.20 -15.27
N LEU A 400 13.37 12.00 -14.90
CA LEU A 400 12.99 12.24 -13.52
C LEU A 400 11.63 11.57 -13.26
N LEU A 401 11.63 10.48 -12.50
CA LEU A 401 10.42 9.81 -12.05
C LEU A 401 10.01 10.39 -10.71
N ILE A 402 8.76 10.84 -10.62
CA ILE A 402 8.16 11.40 -9.40
C ILE A 402 6.87 10.65 -9.12
N ASP A 403 6.83 9.90 -8.03
CA ASP A 403 5.65 9.22 -7.53
C ASP A 403 5.33 9.68 -6.10
N SER A 404 4.08 10.07 -5.87
CA SER A 404 3.70 10.83 -4.69
C SER A 404 2.20 10.91 -4.50
N GLY A 405 1.75 11.18 -3.27
CA GLY A 405 0.33 11.37 -3.00
C GLY A 405 0.04 12.12 -1.71
N GLY A 406 -1.22 12.50 -1.53
CA GLY A 406 -1.71 13.25 -0.38
C GLY A 406 -2.88 12.56 0.32
N GLN A 407 -2.91 12.70 1.64
CA GLN A 407 -4.08 12.45 2.46
C GLN A 407 -4.86 13.74 2.66
N TYR A 408 -6.12 13.72 2.25
CA TYR A 408 -7.09 14.78 2.47
C TYR A 408 -8.28 14.21 3.23
N LEU A 409 -8.99 15.03 3.99
CA LEU A 409 -10.18 14.54 4.72
C LEU A 409 -11.21 13.92 3.77
N ASP A 410 -11.28 14.41 2.53
CA ASP A 410 -12.21 13.97 1.49
C ASP A 410 -11.66 12.86 0.57
N GLY A 411 -10.39 12.44 0.69
CA GLY A 411 -9.85 11.37 -0.14
C GLY A 411 -8.34 11.16 -0.02
N THR A 412 -7.86 10.07 -0.62
CA THR A 412 -6.44 9.72 -0.71
C THR A 412 -6.01 9.79 -2.18
N THR A 413 -4.88 10.41 -2.48
CA THR A 413 -4.35 10.50 -3.84
C THR A 413 -3.06 9.71 -4.00
N ASP A 414 -2.82 9.30 -5.25
CA ASP A 414 -1.63 8.61 -5.71
C ASP A 414 -1.38 8.99 -7.18
N ILE A 415 -0.15 9.38 -7.51
CA ILE A 415 0.20 9.85 -8.84
C ILE A 415 1.70 9.76 -9.09
N THR A 416 2.04 8.98 -10.11
CA THR A 416 3.34 9.02 -10.78
C THR A 416 3.34 9.80 -12.09
N ARG A 417 4.36 10.66 -12.27
CA ARG A 417 4.78 11.23 -13.57
C ARG A 417 6.27 11.01 -13.80
N THR A 418 6.63 10.60 -15.01
CA THR A 418 8.02 10.61 -15.49
C THR A 418 8.20 11.81 -16.43
N ILE A 419 9.27 12.59 -16.21
CA ILE A 419 9.50 13.88 -16.86
C ILE A 419 10.86 13.88 -17.56
N ALA A 420 10.92 14.48 -18.75
CA ALA A 420 12.17 14.72 -19.47
C ALA A 420 12.97 15.86 -18.85
N VAL A 421 14.27 15.64 -18.59
CA VAL A 421 15.20 16.71 -18.23
C VAL A 421 16.02 17.10 -19.46
N GLY A 422 15.54 18.10 -20.21
CA GLY A 422 16.16 18.48 -21.48
C GLY A 422 15.93 17.43 -22.59
N ASP A 423 16.94 17.21 -23.43
CA ASP A 423 16.85 16.24 -24.53
C ASP A 423 17.19 14.82 -24.05
N VAL A 424 16.21 13.93 -24.13
CA VAL A 424 16.36 12.50 -23.76
C VAL A 424 16.58 11.62 -24.98
N GLY A 425 17.16 10.44 -24.78
CA GLY A 425 17.48 9.49 -25.83
C GLY A 425 16.26 8.80 -26.46
N ALA A 426 16.52 8.09 -27.57
CA ALA A 426 15.47 7.39 -28.32
C ALA A 426 14.93 6.16 -27.59
N GLU A 427 15.77 5.47 -26.82
CA GLU A 427 15.38 4.29 -26.06
C GLU A 427 14.45 4.65 -24.90
N GLU A 428 14.72 5.76 -24.22
CA GLU A 428 13.87 6.34 -23.18
C GLU A 428 12.47 6.65 -23.73
N LYS A 429 12.40 7.28 -24.91
CA LYS A 429 11.12 7.61 -25.57
C LYS A 429 10.37 6.38 -26.04
N GLU A 430 11.07 5.39 -26.59
CA GLU A 430 10.47 4.10 -26.98
C GLU A 430 9.81 3.44 -25.76
N CYS A 431 10.58 3.27 -24.68
CA CYS A 431 10.10 2.66 -23.44
C CYS A 431 8.95 3.45 -22.81
N PHE A 432 9.04 4.78 -22.77
CA PHE A 432 7.97 5.63 -22.23
C PHE A 432 6.69 5.47 -23.04
N THR A 433 6.82 5.43 -24.37
CA THR A 433 5.66 5.27 -25.25
C THR A 433 5.01 3.90 -25.08
N LEU A 434 5.78 2.83 -24.88
CA LEU A 434 5.23 1.49 -24.58
C LEU A 434 4.46 1.48 -23.25
N VAL A 435 5.00 2.10 -22.20
CA VAL A 435 4.32 2.24 -20.90
C VAL A 435 3.03 3.05 -21.04
N LEU A 436 3.09 4.18 -21.75
CA LEU A 436 1.91 5.03 -22.02
C LEU A 436 0.81 4.24 -22.74
N ARG A 437 1.16 3.45 -23.76
CA ARG A 437 0.19 2.62 -24.48
C ARG A 437 -0.49 1.60 -23.56
N GLY A 438 0.25 1.03 -22.61
CA GLY A 438 -0.32 0.16 -21.58
C GLY A 438 -1.33 0.88 -20.69
N MET A 439 -0.98 2.08 -20.23
CA MET A 439 -1.84 2.93 -19.39
C MET A 439 -3.11 3.35 -20.13
N ILE A 440 -3.01 3.67 -21.43
CA ILE A 440 -4.13 3.99 -22.31
C ILE A 440 -5.04 2.76 -22.48
N ALA A 441 -4.47 1.57 -22.68
CA ALA A 441 -5.24 0.34 -22.88
C ALA A 441 -6.15 0.03 -21.68
N ILE A 442 -5.65 0.19 -20.46
CA ILE A 442 -6.48 0.08 -19.24
C ILE A 442 -7.53 1.19 -19.17
N SER A 443 -7.11 2.43 -19.38
CA SER A 443 -8.01 3.60 -19.26
C SER A 443 -9.19 3.57 -20.24
N ARG A 444 -9.05 2.89 -21.38
CA ARG A 444 -10.08 2.74 -22.41
C ARG A 444 -10.90 1.46 -22.28
N ALA A 445 -10.53 0.55 -21.38
CA ALA A 445 -11.14 -0.75 -21.30
C ALA A 445 -12.64 -0.66 -20.97
N GLN A 446 -13.43 -1.47 -21.65
CA GLN A 446 -14.80 -1.82 -21.26
C GLN A 446 -14.88 -3.35 -21.18
N TRP A 447 -15.47 -3.87 -20.13
CA TRP A 447 -15.49 -5.32 -19.86
C TRP A 447 -16.82 -5.77 -19.27
N PRO A 448 -17.22 -7.05 -19.45
CA PRO A 448 -18.44 -7.56 -18.83
C PRO A 448 -18.29 -7.66 -17.30
N ARG A 449 -19.37 -7.40 -16.57
CA ARG A 449 -19.40 -7.59 -15.11
C ARG A 449 -18.98 -9.02 -14.75
N GLY A 450 -18.19 -9.15 -13.68
CA GLY A 450 -17.69 -10.42 -13.17
C GLY A 450 -16.23 -10.71 -13.51
N ALA A 451 -15.62 -9.95 -14.44
CA ALA A 451 -14.18 -10.03 -14.68
C ALA A 451 -13.38 -9.49 -13.47
N ALA A 452 -12.29 -10.18 -13.16
CA ALA A 452 -11.37 -9.82 -12.09
C ALA A 452 -10.20 -8.98 -12.64
N GLY A 453 -9.49 -8.29 -11.75
CA GLY A 453 -8.39 -7.43 -12.19
C GLY A 453 -7.24 -8.16 -12.90
N ARG A 454 -7.04 -9.47 -12.65
CA ARG A 454 -6.10 -10.29 -13.43
C ARG A 454 -6.46 -10.40 -14.89
N ASP A 455 -7.75 -10.31 -15.23
CA ASP A 455 -8.24 -10.45 -16.60
C ASP A 455 -7.93 -9.19 -17.42
N LEU A 456 -7.66 -8.06 -16.74
CA LEU A 456 -7.34 -6.77 -17.35
C LEU A 456 -5.83 -6.44 -17.28
N ASP A 457 -5.09 -6.96 -16.30
CA ASP A 457 -3.65 -6.66 -16.09
C ASP A 457 -2.79 -6.86 -17.36
N ALA A 458 -3.09 -7.89 -18.16
CA ALA A 458 -2.36 -8.15 -19.40
C ALA A 458 -2.49 -7.04 -20.46
N LEU A 459 -3.56 -6.22 -20.41
CA LEU A 459 -3.75 -5.10 -21.34
C LEU A 459 -2.65 -4.05 -21.20
N ALA A 460 -2.22 -3.76 -19.97
CA ALA A 460 -1.16 -2.81 -19.69
C ALA A 460 0.22 -3.33 -20.10
N ARG A 461 0.43 -4.65 -20.02
CA ARG A 461 1.72 -5.30 -20.32
C ARG A 461 1.91 -5.60 -21.80
N ALA A 462 0.83 -5.80 -22.55
CA ALA A 462 0.89 -6.24 -23.93
C ALA A 462 1.85 -5.43 -24.82
N PRO A 463 1.91 -4.08 -24.73
CA PRO A 463 2.89 -3.30 -25.51
C PRO A 463 4.35 -3.63 -25.16
N LEU A 464 4.67 -3.79 -23.88
CA LEU A 464 6.03 -4.15 -23.42
C LEU A 464 6.38 -5.59 -23.81
N TRP A 465 5.47 -6.54 -23.59
CA TRP A 465 5.66 -7.95 -23.94
C TRP A 465 5.95 -8.17 -25.42
N ALA A 466 5.32 -7.39 -26.30
CA ALA A 466 5.59 -7.43 -27.75
C ALA A 466 7.05 -7.13 -28.10
N THR A 467 7.82 -6.57 -27.17
CA THR A 467 9.24 -6.24 -27.31
C THR A 467 10.15 -7.04 -26.36
N GLY A 468 9.61 -8.03 -25.65
CA GLY A 468 10.36 -8.85 -24.69
C GLY A 468 10.67 -8.15 -23.36
N ARG A 469 9.90 -7.10 -23.01
CA ARG A 469 10.04 -6.31 -21.77
C ARG A 469 8.85 -6.55 -20.84
N ASP A 470 9.03 -6.36 -19.53
CA ASP A 470 7.97 -6.45 -18.51
C ASP A 470 8.31 -5.55 -17.31
N TYR A 471 7.46 -5.53 -16.28
CA TYR A 471 7.69 -4.88 -14.98
C TYR A 471 7.26 -5.76 -13.80
N ASP A 472 8.05 -5.73 -12.72
CA ASP A 472 7.96 -6.68 -11.59
C ASP A 472 6.98 -6.25 -10.47
N HIS A 473 5.93 -5.52 -10.82
CA HIS A 473 4.83 -5.15 -9.91
C HIS A 473 3.47 -5.27 -10.60
N GLY A 474 2.37 -5.16 -9.83
CA GLY A 474 1.02 -5.12 -10.39
C GLY A 474 0.78 -3.88 -11.25
N THR A 475 -0.16 -3.94 -12.19
CA THR A 475 -0.61 -2.76 -12.95
C THR A 475 -1.33 -1.74 -12.08
N GLY A 476 -1.87 -2.15 -10.94
CA GLY A 476 -2.42 -1.26 -9.94
C GLY A 476 -3.02 -1.95 -8.73
N HIS A 477 -3.34 -1.16 -7.72
CA HIS A 477 -3.93 -1.55 -6.44
C HIS A 477 -5.20 -0.75 -6.18
N GLY A 478 -6.03 -1.18 -5.23
CA GLY A 478 -7.13 -0.34 -4.76
C GLY A 478 -6.65 0.82 -3.90
N VAL A 479 -7.47 1.86 -3.77
CA VAL A 479 -7.18 3.06 -2.96
C VAL A 479 -8.38 3.40 -2.08
N GLY A 480 -8.13 3.69 -0.79
CA GLY A 480 -9.15 4.05 0.19
C GLY A 480 -9.59 5.51 0.13
N ALA A 481 -10.72 5.83 0.77
CA ALA A 481 -11.21 7.20 0.92
C ALA A 481 -10.75 7.81 2.26
N TYR A 482 -9.66 8.59 2.23
CA TYR A 482 -8.93 9.04 3.41
C TYR A 482 -8.56 7.84 4.31
N LEU A 483 -7.95 6.83 3.72
CA LEU A 483 -7.54 5.56 4.34
C LEU A 483 -6.21 5.13 3.69
N SER A 484 -5.93 3.83 3.64
CA SER A 484 -4.72 3.31 3.00
C SER A 484 -4.68 3.67 1.52
N VAL A 485 -3.52 4.13 1.06
CA VAL A 485 -3.23 4.30 -0.38
C VAL A 485 -3.23 2.95 -1.10
N HIS A 486 -2.79 1.90 -0.41
CA HIS A 486 -2.89 0.52 -0.88
C HIS A 486 -4.03 -0.19 -0.13
N GLU A 487 -5.21 -0.24 -0.75
CA GLU A 487 -6.41 -0.83 -0.17
C GLU A 487 -6.88 -2.05 -0.99
N GLY A 488 -7.03 -3.19 -0.31
CA GLY A 488 -7.64 -4.39 -0.88
C GLY A 488 -9.18 -4.36 -0.85
N PRO A 489 -9.83 -5.36 -1.47
CA PRO A 489 -9.23 -6.56 -2.04
C PRO A 489 -9.00 -6.45 -3.56
N GLN A 490 -9.52 -5.42 -4.22
CA GLN A 490 -9.36 -5.19 -5.65
C GLN A 490 -7.93 -4.77 -6.01
N ARG A 491 -7.40 -5.32 -7.09
CA ARG A 491 -6.09 -4.98 -7.68
C ARG A 491 -6.13 -5.25 -9.18
N LEU A 492 -5.41 -4.48 -9.98
CA LEU A 492 -5.04 -4.83 -11.35
C LEU A 492 -3.71 -5.58 -11.30
N SER A 493 -3.77 -6.89 -11.08
CA SER A 493 -2.57 -7.73 -10.99
C SER A 493 -2.87 -9.18 -11.37
N ARG A 494 -1.84 -9.90 -11.82
CA ARG A 494 -1.92 -11.31 -12.24
C ARG A 494 -2.49 -12.24 -11.16
N ILE A 495 -2.37 -11.88 -9.88
CA ILE A 495 -2.84 -12.66 -8.72
C ILE A 495 -4.25 -12.31 -8.28
N SER A 496 -4.85 -11.24 -8.82
CA SER A 496 -6.15 -10.72 -8.38
C SER A 496 -7.29 -11.58 -8.90
N ASN A 497 -7.99 -12.28 -7.99
CA ASN A 497 -9.18 -13.08 -8.31
C ASN A 497 -10.50 -12.36 -7.99
N VAL A 498 -10.42 -11.10 -7.55
CA VAL A 498 -11.58 -10.29 -7.15
C VAL A 498 -12.21 -9.64 -8.37
N ALA A 499 -13.48 -9.95 -8.60
CA ALA A 499 -14.28 -9.28 -9.62
C ALA A 499 -14.38 -7.78 -9.34
N LEU A 500 -14.07 -6.95 -10.33
CA LEU A 500 -14.17 -5.49 -10.20
C LEU A 500 -15.65 -5.08 -10.12
N ARG A 501 -15.96 -4.15 -9.20
CA ARG A 501 -17.32 -3.65 -8.93
C ARG A 501 -17.33 -2.14 -8.96
N GLU A 502 -18.51 -1.59 -9.23
CA GLU A 502 -18.75 -0.14 -9.21
C GLU A 502 -18.30 0.48 -7.88
N GLY A 503 -17.74 1.69 -7.97
CA GLY A 503 -17.21 2.43 -6.83
C GLY A 503 -15.84 1.97 -6.35
N MET A 504 -15.28 0.89 -6.89
CA MET A 504 -13.87 0.54 -6.63
C MET A 504 -12.95 1.58 -7.27
N ILE A 505 -12.12 2.22 -6.46
CA ILE A 505 -11.01 3.07 -6.91
C ILE A 505 -9.76 2.21 -7.01
N LEU A 506 -9.03 2.33 -8.12
CA LEU A 506 -7.76 1.65 -8.39
C LEU A 506 -6.72 2.60 -8.98
N SER A 507 -5.43 2.34 -8.75
CA SER A 507 -4.35 2.87 -9.57
C SER A 507 -4.29 2.17 -10.94
N ASN A 508 -3.75 2.87 -11.93
CA ASN A 508 -3.37 2.36 -13.24
C ASN A 508 -1.98 2.92 -13.55
N GLU A 509 -0.97 2.13 -13.22
CA GLU A 509 0.42 2.55 -13.02
C GLU A 509 1.44 1.62 -13.71
N PRO A 510 1.29 1.26 -15.00
CA PRO A 510 2.32 0.47 -15.67
C PRO A 510 3.67 1.20 -15.62
N GLY A 511 4.75 0.41 -15.67
CA GLY A 511 6.11 0.93 -15.64
C GLY A 511 7.09 0.11 -16.46
N TYR A 512 8.32 0.61 -16.52
CA TYR A 512 9.48 -0.09 -17.05
C TYR A 512 10.74 0.45 -16.38
N TYR A 513 11.60 -0.45 -15.89
CA TYR A 513 12.78 -0.08 -15.13
C TYR A 513 14.01 -0.75 -15.72
N ARG A 514 14.98 0.07 -16.14
CA ARG A 514 16.26 -0.40 -16.63
C ARG A 514 17.32 -0.12 -15.58
N GLU A 515 17.67 -1.17 -14.82
CA GLU A 515 18.64 -1.12 -13.73
C GLU A 515 19.92 -0.37 -14.15
N GLY A 516 20.35 0.58 -13.32
CA GLY A 516 21.53 1.39 -13.56
C GLY A 516 21.38 2.47 -14.64
N ALA A 517 20.21 2.66 -15.25
CA ALA A 517 19.99 3.63 -16.31
C ALA A 517 18.83 4.60 -16.04
N PHE A 518 17.59 4.12 -16.07
CA PHE A 518 16.38 4.94 -15.86
C PHE A 518 15.18 4.07 -15.50
N GLY A 519 14.15 4.70 -14.94
CA GLY A 519 12.84 4.08 -14.81
C GLY A 519 11.71 5.00 -15.24
N ILE A 520 10.61 4.39 -15.62
CA ILE A 520 9.41 5.04 -16.11
C ILE A 520 8.22 4.41 -15.40
N ARG A 521 7.33 5.26 -14.90
CA ARG A 521 5.98 4.89 -14.46
C ARG A 521 5.03 6.04 -14.79
N ILE A 522 3.82 5.69 -15.23
CA ILE A 522 2.76 6.64 -15.57
C ILE A 522 1.51 6.18 -14.87
N GLU A 523 1.04 6.99 -13.92
CA GLU A 523 -0.04 6.56 -13.04
C GLU A 523 -1.17 7.57 -12.93
N ASN A 524 -2.39 7.04 -12.99
CA ASN A 524 -3.60 7.75 -12.63
C ASN A 524 -4.47 6.86 -11.74
N LEU A 525 -5.19 7.47 -10.80
CA LEU A 525 -6.30 6.81 -10.13
C LEU A 525 -7.56 6.87 -11.00
N ILE A 526 -8.26 5.75 -11.03
CA ILE A 526 -9.47 5.51 -11.81
C ILE A 526 -10.53 4.84 -10.92
N VAL A 527 -11.80 5.11 -11.19
CA VAL A 527 -12.94 4.49 -10.49
C VAL A 527 -13.76 3.66 -11.45
N VAL A 528 -14.14 2.46 -11.02
CA VAL A 528 -15.02 1.56 -11.78
C VAL A 528 -16.44 2.14 -11.78
N GLN A 529 -17.04 2.21 -12.97
CA GLN A 529 -18.40 2.69 -13.19
C GLN A 529 -19.10 1.86 -14.27
N PRO A 530 -20.43 1.95 -14.42
CA PRO A 530 -21.12 1.42 -15.60
C PRO A 530 -20.54 1.99 -16.89
N ALA A 531 -20.42 1.18 -17.93
CA ALA A 531 -20.09 1.65 -19.27
C ALA A 531 -21.34 2.22 -19.96
N ASP A 532 -21.13 3.06 -20.98
CA ASP A 532 -22.22 3.49 -21.88
C ASP A 532 -22.87 2.27 -22.57
N GLU A 533 -24.18 2.34 -22.84
CA GLU A 533 -24.92 1.22 -23.43
C GLU A 533 -24.39 0.91 -24.85
N GLY A 534 -23.82 -0.30 -25.00
CA GLY A 534 -23.38 -0.81 -26.30
C GLY A 534 -24.52 -1.43 -27.13
N ILE A 535 -24.24 -1.75 -28.40
CA ILE A 535 -25.21 -2.32 -29.36
C ILE A 535 -25.89 -3.60 -28.82
N ASP A 536 -25.09 -4.49 -28.21
CA ASP A 536 -25.55 -5.77 -27.67
C ASP A 536 -26.22 -5.66 -26.27
N LYS A 537 -26.29 -4.45 -25.70
CA LYS A 537 -26.89 -4.18 -24.37
C LYS A 537 -26.38 -5.07 -23.24
N ARG A 538 -25.10 -5.45 -23.29
CA ARG A 538 -24.46 -6.22 -22.22
C ARG A 538 -24.22 -5.32 -21.01
N ASP A 539 -24.28 -5.91 -19.82
CA ASP A 539 -23.90 -5.25 -18.57
C ASP A 539 -22.37 -5.15 -18.51
N MET A 540 -21.88 -3.99 -18.93
CA MET A 540 -20.47 -3.67 -19.08
C MET A 540 -20.05 -2.62 -18.04
N LEU A 541 -18.82 -2.73 -17.58
CA LEU A 541 -18.15 -1.76 -16.73
C LEU A 541 -17.07 -1.04 -17.53
N SER A 542 -16.72 0.15 -17.06
CA SER A 542 -15.64 0.99 -17.58
C SER A 542 -14.94 1.72 -16.44
N PHE A 543 -13.89 2.47 -16.77
CA PHE A 543 -13.19 3.33 -15.83
C PHE A 543 -13.49 4.81 -16.07
N ARG A 544 -13.62 5.57 -14.98
CA ARG A 544 -13.56 7.03 -14.98
C ARG A 544 -12.28 7.50 -14.30
N THR A 545 -11.55 8.40 -14.95
CA THR A 545 -10.33 9.00 -14.41
C THR A 545 -10.62 9.97 -13.27
N LEU A 546 -9.81 9.89 -12.21
CA LEU A 546 -9.78 10.85 -11.11
C LEU A 546 -8.57 11.79 -11.22
N THR A 547 -7.40 11.27 -11.62
CA THR A 547 -6.15 12.03 -11.70
C THR A 547 -6.04 12.86 -12.99
N PHE A 548 -5.98 14.18 -12.85
CA PHE A 548 -5.84 15.12 -13.97
C PHE A 548 -4.55 15.95 -13.83
N VAL A 549 -3.47 15.47 -14.45
CA VAL A 549 -2.16 16.14 -14.55
C VAL A 549 -1.57 15.80 -15.92
N PRO A 550 -0.93 16.74 -16.65
CA PRO A 550 -0.36 16.46 -17.97
C PRO A 550 0.61 15.27 -17.96
N ILE A 551 0.70 14.59 -19.10
CA ILE A 551 1.71 13.56 -19.37
C ILE A 551 2.74 14.21 -20.28
N ASP A 552 4.03 14.06 -19.95
CA ASP A 552 5.10 14.79 -20.65
C ASP A 552 5.23 14.34 -22.12
N ARG A 553 4.80 15.21 -23.03
CA ARG A 553 4.76 14.94 -24.47
C ARG A 553 6.15 14.82 -25.09
N ARG A 554 7.20 15.33 -24.43
CA ARG A 554 8.59 15.27 -24.92
C ARG A 554 9.15 13.85 -24.90
N LEU A 555 8.58 12.98 -24.07
CA LEU A 555 8.94 11.57 -23.92
C LEU A 555 8.21 10.65 -24.90
N ILE A 556 7.28 11.17 -25.72
CA ILE A 556 6.43 10.36 -26.59
C ILE A 556 7.04 10.29 -27.99
N ASP A 557 7.29 9.06 -28.46
CA ASP A 557 7.45 8.80 -29.90
C ASP A 557 6.06 8.71 -30.54
N VAL A 558 5.62 9.83 -31.11
CA VAL A 558 4.30 9.96 -31.73
C VAL A 558 4.09 8.92 -32.85
N GLY A 559 5.15 8.51 -33.54
CA GLY A 559 5.10 7.50 -34.60
C GLY A 559 4.67 6.12 -34.11
N MET A 560 4.82 5.82 -32.82
CA MET A 560 4.43 4.55 -32.21
C MET A 560 2.98 4.51 -31.72
N LEU A 561 2.29 5.66 -31.66
CA LEU A 561 0.89 5.75 -31.25
C LEU A 561 -0.05 5.55 -32.43
N SER A 562 -1.05 4.69 -32.25
CA SER A 562 -2.24 4.62 -33.11
C SER A 562 -3.07 5.90 -32.99
N ASN A 563 -3.94 6.14 -33.98
CA ASN A 563 -4.82 7.31 -33.97
C ASN A 563 -5.69 7.36 -32.70
N ASP A 564 -6.27 6.23 -32.29
CA ASP A 564 -7.07 6.18 -31.08
C ASP A 564 -6.28 6.48 -29.79
N GLU A 565 -5.01 6.07 -29.72
CA GLU A 565 -4.14 6.39 -28.57
C GLU A 565 -3.82 7.88 -28.54
N ARG A 566 -3.59 8.51 -29.70
CA ARG A 566 -3.40 9.97 -29.82
C ARG A 566 -4.66 10.73 -29.45
N ASP A 567 -5.81 10.31 -29.98
CA ASP A 567 -7.11 10.93 -29.68
C ASP A 567 -7.43 10.84 -28.19
N TRP A 568 -7.14 9.69 -27.55
CA TRP A 568 -7.29 9.55 -26.11
C TRP A 568 -6.39 10.53 -25.34
N LEU A 569 -5.11 10.66 -25.71
CA LEU A 569 -4.18 11.56 -25.02
C LEU A 569 -4.62 13.02 -25.16
N ASN A 570 -5.00 13.42 -26.38
CA ASN A 570 -5.49 14.77 -26.67
C ASN A 570 -6.78 15.07 -25.87
N ALA A 571 -7.72 14.11 -25.81
CA ALA A 571 -8.94 14.24 -25.01
C ALA A 571 -8.65 14.27 -23.50
N TYR A 572 -7.68 13.49 -23.01
CA TYR A 572 -7.23 13.52 -21.63
C TYR A 572 -6.65 14.90 -21.28
N HIS A 573 -5.73 15.43 -22.08
CA HIS A 573 -5.12 16.75 -21.88
C HIS A 573 -6.15 17.89 -21.97
N GLN A 574 -7.16 17.77 -22.84
CA GLN A 574 -8.29 18.69 -22.84
C GLN A 574 -9.04 18.68 -21.50
N LYS A 575 -9.36 17.49 -20.96
CA LYS A 575 -10.01 17.39 -19.64
C LYS A 575 -9.12 17.93 -18.51
N VAL A 576 -7.80 17.74 -18.59
CA VAL A 576 -6.85 18.36 -17.66
C VAL A 576 -6.99 19.89 -17.70
N LEU A 577 -7.05 20.49 -18.90
CA LEU A 577 -7.26 21.93 -19.04
C LEU A 577 -8.60 22.38 -18.45
N GLU A 578 -9.69 21.68 -18.76
CA GLU A 578 -11.03 22.01 -18.29
C GLU A 578 -11.12 21.98 -16.76
N HIS A 579 -10.52 20.97 -16.12
CA HIS A 579 -10.64 20.76 -14.69
C HIS A 579 -9.61 21.51 -13.84
N ILE A 580 -8.38 21.68 -14.35
CA ILE A 580 -7.25 22.21 -13.56
C ILE A 580 -6.98 23.69 -13.83
N SER A 581 -7.20 24.20 -15.05
CA SER A 581 -6.96 25.62 -15.36
C SER A 581 -7.67 26.61 -14.41
N PRO A 582 -8.90 26.34 -13.92
CA PRO A 582 -9.56 27.23 -12.95
C PRO A 582 -9.00 27.18 -11.53
N ARG A 583 -8.12 26.21 -11.24
CA ARG A 583 -7.63 25.88 -9.89
C ARG A 583 -6.16 26.26 -9.66
N VAL A 584 -5.48 26.80 -10.68
CA VAL A 584 -4.05 27.13 -10.64
C VAL A 584 -3.82 28.62 -10.90
N SER A 585 -2.62 29.07 -10.58
CA SER A 585 -2.12 30.42 -10.82
C SER A 585 -2.13 30.77 -12.31
N GLU A 586 -2.09 32.07 -12.63
CA GLU A 586 -2.05 32.51 -14.02
C GLU A 586 -0.81 32.00 -14.76
N ALA A 587 0.34 31.95 -14.07
CA ALA A 587 1.59 31.42 -14.61
C ALA A 587 1.47 29.91 -14.91
N ALA A 588 1.00 29.13 -13.94
CA ALA A 588 0.78 27.69 -14.13
C ALA A 588 -0.27 27.40 -15.20
N ARG A 589 -1.33 28.21 -15.30
CA ARG A 589 -2.32 28.10 -16.38
C ARG A 589 -1.71 28.34 -17.76
N ALA A 590 -0.84 29.34 -17.90
CA ALA A 590 -0.16 29.62 -19.16
C ALA A 590 0.79 28.47 -19.56
N TRP A 591 1.53 27.94 -18.59
CA TRP A 591 2.36 26.74 -18.78
C TRP A 591 1.51 25.52 -19.18
N LEU A 592 0.39 25.29 -18.50
CA LEU A 592 -0.50 24.15 -18.71
C LEU A 592 -1.07 24.10 -20.14
N LEU A 593 -1.40 25.26 -20.73
CA LEU A 593 -1.84 25.36 -22.12
C LEU A 593 -0.79 24.80 -23.10
N GLY A 594 0.49 25.06 -22.83
CA GLY A 594 1.60 24.49 -23.60
C GLY A 594 1.79 23.01 -23.32
N ALA A 595 1.76 22.60 -22.05
CA ALA A 595 1.92 21.20 -21.64
C ALA A 595 0.83 20.28 -22.22
N CYS A 596 -0.40 20.78 -22.37
CA CYS A 596 -1.57 20.06 -22.89
C CYS A 596 -1.86 20.30 -24.39
N ALA A 597 -0.95 20.88 -25.16
CA ALA A 597 -1.18 21.08 -26.59
C ALA A 597 -1.31 19.72 -27.32
N PRO A 598 -2.18 19.59 -28.33
CA PRO A 598 -2.40 18.34 -29.03
C PRO A 598 -1.15 17.88 -29.81
N ILE A 599 -1.02 16.56 -30.02
CA ILE A 599 0.07 15.92 -30.78
C ILE A 599 -0.42 15.08 -31.97
#